data_AF-A0AAE4DDY9-F1
#
_entry.id   AF-A0AAE4DDY9-F1
#
_cell.length_a   1.000
_cell.length_b   1.000
_cell.length_c   1.000
_cell.angle_alpha   90.00
_cell.angle_beta   90.00
_cell.angle_gamma   90.00
#
_symmetry.space_group_name_H-M   'P 1'
#
loop_
_entity.id
_entity.type
_entity.pdbx_description
1 polymer ?
#
loop_
_entity_poly.entity_id
_entity_poly.type
_entity_poly.pdbx_seq_one_letter_code
_entity_poly.pdbx_strand_id
1 'polypeptide(L)'
;MAEEKEQQKNRRKVMQPVKDLVSGNFLAKDAVVKNLPYMLFLGFLALLYIANGYMAEGTVRDINKVTNELKELRSEYITTKSDLMYTTKQSELIKIIEKRGLGLEESYQPPRKIVVTEEEKEAIGIDE
;
A
#
# COMPACT_ATOMS: atom_id res chain seq x y z
N MET A 1 -40.89 5.11 51.46
CA MET A 1 -40.22 6.39 51.82
C MET A 1 -38.74 6.25 52.20
N ALA A 2 -38.25 5.08 52.66
CA ALA A 2 -36.82 4.89 52.96
C ALA A 2 -35.96 4.67 51.71
N GLU A 3 -36.46 3.93 50.72
CA GLU A 3 -35.72 3.57 49.50
C GLU A 3 -35.48 4.76 48.54
N GLU A 4 -36.42 5.70 48.44
CA GLU A 4 -36.24 6.92 47.62
C GLU A 4 -35.14 7.85 48.16
N LYS A 5 -34.96 7.91 49.48
CA LYS A 5 -33.92 8.73 50.12
C LYS A 5 -32.52 8.18 49.87
N GLU A 6 -32.39 6.86 49.75
CA GLU A 6 -31.11 6.19 49.49
C GLU A 6 -30.66 6.35 48.02
N GLN A 7 -31.61 6.23 47.08
CA GLN A 7 -31.34 6.47 45.65
C GLN A 7 -31.01 7.94 45.34
N GLN A 8 -31.68 8.92 45.98
CA GLN A 8 -31.32 10.34 45.85
C GLN A 8 -29.92 10.65 46.41
N LYS A 9 -29.54 10.02 47.54
CA LYS A 9 -28.22 10.21 48.16
C LYS A 9 -27.10 9.68 47.27
N ASN A 10 -27.31 8.57 46.57
CA ASN A 10 -26.33 8.00 45.65
C ASN A 10 -26.18 8.84 44.37
N ARG A 11 -27.27 9.34 43.78
CA ARG A 11 -27.17 10.28 42.63
C ARG A 11 -26.47 11.58 43.01
N ARG A 12 -26.74 12.13 44.20
CA ARG A 12 -26.03 13.32 44.71
C ARG A 12 -24.53 13.07 44.87
N LYS A 13 -24.13 11.90 45.39
CA LYS A 13 -22.71 11.52 45.53
C LYS A 13 -21.97 11.39 44.19
N VAL A 14 -22.63 10.91 43.12
CA VAL A 14 -22.03 10.77 41.78
C VAL A 14 -22.05 12.10 41.00
N MET A 15 -23.05 12.95 41.20
CA MET A 15 -23.13 14.27 40.53
C MET A 15 -22.20 15.32 41.15
N GLN A 16 -21.86 15.20 42.44
CA GLN A 16 -20.96 16.11 43.13
C GLN A 16 -19.55 16.20 42.50
N PRO A 17 -18.82 15.09 42.23
CA PRO A 17 -17.47 15.17 41.65
C PRO A 17 -17.46 15.74 40.22
N VAL A 18 -18.50 15.50 39.42
CA VAL A 18 -18.62 16.08 38.08
C VAL A 18 -18.91 17.58 38.16
N LYS A 19 -19.78 18.01 39.09
CA LYS A 19 -20.08 19.43 39.33
C LYS A 19 -18.85 20.17 39.85
N ASP A 20 -18.05 19.55 40.70
CA ASP A 20 -16.81 20.13 41.23
C ASP A 20 -15.70 20.25 40.18
N LEU A 21 -15.70 19.37 39.17
CA LEU A 21 -14.80 19.44 38.03
C LEU A 21 -15.18 20.59 37.08
N VAL A 22 -16.46 20.72 36.73
CA VAL A 22 -16.96 21.77 35.81
C VAL A 22 -16.95 23.15 36.45
N SER A 23 -17.17 23.25 37.76
CA SER A 23 -17.14 24.53 38.48
C SER A 23 -15.73 25.07 38.76
N GLY A 24 -14.67 24.35 38.37
CA GLY A 24 -13.27 24.78 38.55
C GLY A 24 -12.76 24.71 39.99
N ASN A 25 -13.60 24.35 40.96
CA ASN A 25 -13.22 24.19 42.36
C ASN A 25 -12.15 23.08 42.54
N PHE A 26 -12.09 22.11 41.63
CA PHE A 26 -11.00 21.12 41.57
C PHE A 26 -9.63 21.75 41.27
N LEU A 27 -9.57 22.75 40.39
CA LEU A 27 -8.33 23.42 39.98
C LEU A 27 -7.79 24.35 41.07
N ALA A 28 -8.68 24.90 41.90
CA ALA A 28 -8.34 25.77 43.02
C ALA A 28 -7.79 25.03 44.26
N LYS A 29 -7.71 23.69 44.23
CA LYS A 29 -7.09 22.93 45.32
C LYS A 29 -5.59 23.19 45.35
N ASP A 30 -5.03 23.46 46.53
CA ASP A 30 -3.60 23.78 46.73
C ASP A 30 -2.65 22.75 46.08
N ALA A 31 -3.03 21.47 46.09
CA ALA A 31 -2.27 20.40 45.45
C ALA A 31 -2.21 20.52 43.92
N VAL A 32 -3.28 21.00 43.28
CA VAL A 32 -3.36 21.20 41.83
C VAL A 32 -2.65 22.48 41.43
N VAL A 33 -2.81 23.57 42.20
CA VAL A 33 -2.10 24.83 41.98
C VAL A 33 -0.58 24.63 42.08
N LYS A 34 -0.10 23.85 43.06
CA LYS A 34 1.32 23.53 43.21
C LYS A 34 1.90 22.72 42.03
N ASN A 35 1.09 21.89 41.39
CA ASN A 35 1.49 21.05 40.25
C ASN A 35 0.99 21.58 38.90
N LEU A 36 0.51 22.83 38.85
CA LEU A 36 0.01 23.48 37.65
C LEU A 36 1.01 23.45 36.46
N PRO A 37 2.33 23.72 36.63
CA PRO A 37 3.27 23.62 35.51
C PRO A 37 3.36 22.21 34.92
N TYR A 38 3.22 21.16 35.74
CA TYR A 38 3.20 19.77 35.28
C TYR A 38 1.91 19.43 34.51
N MET A 39 0.76 19.96 34.97
CA MET A 39 -0.52 19.81 34.25
C MET A 39 -0.49 20.52 32.89
N LEU A 40 0.13 21.69 32.80
CA LEU A 40 0.34 22.39 31.53
C LEU A 40 1.28 21.62 30.61
N PHE A 41 2.32 20.98 31.15
CA PHE A 41 3.19 20.09 30.37
C PHE A 41 2.41 18.91 29.78
N LEU A 42 1.52 18.27 30.56
CA LEU A 42 0.65 17.21 30.05
C LEU A 42 -0.34 17.73 29.00
N GLY A 43 -0.92 18.91 29.20
CA GLY A 43 -1.77 19.55 28.20
C GLY A 43 -1.03 19.85 26.90
N PHE A 44 0.21 20.34 26.99
CA PHE A 44 1.08 20.53 25.84
C PHE A 44 1.40 19.21 25.12
N LEU A 45 1.70 18.15 25.88
CA LEU A 45 1.92 16.83 25.31
C LEU A 45 0.68 16.28 24.60
N ALA A 46 -0.52 16.53 25.15
CA ALA A 46 -1.78 16.18 24.52
C ALA A 46 -2.00 16.94 23.20
N LEU A 47 -1.65 18.23 23.14
CA LEU A 47 -1.69 19.01 21.90
C LEU A 47 -0.70 18.46 20.86
N LEU A 48 0.52 18.14 21.27
CA LEU A 48 1.51 17.50 20.39
C LEU A 48 1.01 16.15 19.87
N TYR A 49 0.37 15.35 20.72
CA TYR A 49 -0.20 14.06 20.33
C TYR A 49 -1.29 14.22 19.26
N ILE A 50 -2.23 15.14 19.47
CA ILE A 50 -3.30 15.42 18.50
C ILE A 50 -2.68 15.92 17.18
N ALA A 51 -1.72 16.85 17.25
CA ALA A 51 -1.02 17.36 16.07
C ALA A 51 -0.29 16.25 15.30
N ASN A 52 0.34 15.30 16.00
CA ASN A 52 0.99 14.15 15.38
C ASN A 52 -0.03 13.22 14.72
N GLY A 53 -1.19 12.99 15.36
CA GLY A 53 -2.29 12.22 14.78
C GLY A 53 -2.79 12.78 13.46
N TYR A 54 -2.97 14.11 13.37
CA TYR A 54 -3.35 14.77 12.11
C TYR A 54 -2.29 14.61 11.01
N MET A 55 -1.00 14.64 11.36
CA MET A 55 0.08 14.42 10.39
C MET A 55 0.11 12.97 9.87
N ALA A 56 -0.18 12.00 10.75
CA ALA A 56 -0.27 10.60 10.40
C ALA A 56 -1.43 10.33 9.43
N GLU A 57 -2.58 10.97 9.63
CA GLU A 57 -3.74 10.84 8.74
C GLU A 57 -3.42 11.28 7.30
N GLY A 58 -2.72 12.41 7.13
CA GLY A 58 -2.26 12.87 5.82
C GLY A 58 -1.34 11.86 5.14
N THR A 59 -0.36 11.35 5.89
CA THR A 59 0.61 10.37 5.40
C THR A 59 -0.07 9.07 4.94
N VAL A 60 -1.04 8.57 5.71
CA VAL A 60 -1.81 7.36 5.35
C VAL A 60 -2.60 7.57 4.06
N ARG A 61 -3.18 8.76 3.87
CA ARG A 61 -3.91 9.07 2.63
C ARG A 61 -2.98 9.10 1.42
N ASP A 62 -1.79 9.65 1.57
CA ASP A 62 -0.80 9.69 0.48
C ASP A 62 -0.30 8.28 0.14
N ILE A 63 -0.03 7.44 1.15
CA ILE A 63 0.32 6.02 0.95
C ILE A 63 -0.76 5.31 0.14
N ASN A 64 -2.04 5.50 0.50
CA ASN A 64 -3.15 4.88 -0.21
C ASN A 64 -3.23 5.35 -1.66
N LYS A 65 -3.02 6.66 -1.91
CA LYS A 65 -3.01 7.22 -3.27
C LYS A 65 -1.90 6.60 -4.12
N VAL A 66 -0.67 6.62 -3.63
CA VAL A 66 0.50 6.05 -4.34
C VAL A 66 0.32 4.54 -4.56
N THR A 67 -0.24 3.82 -3.59
CA THR A 67 -0.51 2.37 -3.72
C THR A 67 -1.52 2.08 -4.82
N ASN A 68 -2.57 2.90 -4.94
CA ASN A 68 -3.56 2.76 -6.00
C ASN A 68 -2.97 3.06 -7.38
N GLU A 69 -2.18 4.13 -7.50
CA GLU A 69 -1.46 4.47 -8.74
C GLU A 69 -0.51 3.33 -9.16
N LEU A 70 0.24 2.76 -8.22
CA LEU A 70 1.10 1.60 -8.48
C LEU A 70 0.32 0.38 -8.96
N LYS A 71 -0.85 0.13 -8.37
CA LYS A 71 -1.73 -0.98 -8.76
C LYS A 71 -2.27 -0.79 -10.18
N GLU A 72 -2.69 0.42 -10.51
CA GLU A 72 -3.17 0.78 -11.85
C GLU A 72 -2.07 0.60 -12.89
N LEU A 73 -0.88 1.16 -12.65
CA LEU A 73 0.26 1.04 -13.54
C LEU A 73 0.69 -0.42 -13.74
N ARG A 74 0.65 -1.22 -12.67
CA ARG A 74 0.94 -2.65 -12.76
C ARG A 74 -0.11 -3.40 -13.60
N SER A 75 -1.37 -3.03 -13.48
CA SER A 75 -2.46 -3.59 -14.28
C SER A 75 -2.27 -3.26 -15.77
N GLU A 76 -1.92 -2.02 -16.08
CA GLU A 76 -1.61 -1.57 -17.43
C GLU A 76 -0.42 -2.35 -18.01
N TYR A 77 0.69 -2.43 -17.27
CA TYR A 77 1.88 -3.20 -17.66
C TYR A 77 1.54 -4.67 -17.96
N ILE A 78 0.77 -5.33 -17.09
CA ILE A 78 0.37 -6.72 -17.29
C ILE A 78 -0.47 -6.87 -18.55
N THR A 79 -1.40 -5.93 -18.80
CA THR A 79 -2.27 -5.94 -19.98
C THR A 79 -1.44 -5.78 -21.25
N THR A 80 -0.63 -4.72 -21.35
CA THR A 80 0.22 -4.47 -22.54
C THR A 80 1.21 -5.61 -22.78
N LYS A 81 1.80 -6.17 -21.72
CA LYS A 81 2.69 -7.33 -21.84
C LYS A 81 1.92 -8.57 -22.35
N SER A 82 0.70 -8.78 -21.87
CA SER A 82 -0.15 -9.89 -22.31
C SER A 82 -0.53 -9.77 -23.78
N ASP A 83 -0.84 -8.55 -24.25
CA ASP A 83 -1.12 -8.28 -25.66
C ASP A 83 0.11 -8.55 -26.55
N LEU A 84 1.29 -8.13 -26.08
CA LEU A 84 2.55 -8.44 -26.76
C LEU A 84 2.81 -9.95 -26.80
N MET A 85 2.62 -10.65 -25.68
CA MET A 85 2.77 -12.10 -25.62
C MET A 85 1.78 -12.82 -26.52
N TYR A 86 0.54 -12.36 -26.58
CA TYR A 86 -0.50 -12.91 -27.46
C TYR A 86 -0.11 -12.75 -28.93
N THR A 87 0.35 -11.57 -29.32
CA THR A 87 0.78 -11.29 -30.70
C THR A 87 2.07 -12.04 -31.07
N THR A 88 2.98 -12.22 -30.10
CA THR A 88 4.24 -12.95 -30.28
C THR A 88 4.05 -14.47 -30.20
N LYS A 89 2.87 -14.94 -29.78
CA LYS A 89 2.58 -16.37 -29.69
C LYS A 89 2.65 -16.99 -31.09
N GLN A 90 3.44 -18.04 -31.23
CA GLN A 90 3.68 -18.75 -32.49
C GLN A 90 2.38 -19.05 -33.27
N SER A 91 1.34 -19.52 -32.59
CA SER A 91 0.03 -19.79 -33.19
C SER A 91 -0.70 -18.55 -33.74
N GLU A 92 -0.52 -17.37 -33.13
CA GLU A 92 -1.10 -16.12 -33.65
C GLU A 92 -0.21 -15.50 -34.72
N LEU A 93 1.12 -15.59 -34.56
CA LEU A 93 2.10 -15.14 -35.52
C LEU A 93 1.93 -15.84 -36.88
N ILE A 94 1.68 -17.16 -36.89
CA ILE A 94 1.38 -17.92 -38.11
C ILE A 94 0.14 -17.36 -38.81
N LYS A 95 -0.97 -17.15 -38.07
CA LYS A 95 -2.19 -16.54 -38.64
C LYS A 95 -1.93 -15.14 -39.23
N ILE A 96 -1.07 -14.35 -38.59
CA ILE A 96 -0.69 -13.02 -39.08
C ILE A 96 0.14 -13.14 -40.37
N ILE A 97 1.10 -14.05 -40.41
CA ILE A 97 1.97 -14.33 -41.56
C ILE A 97 1.15 -14.81 -42.76
N GLU A 98 0.21 -15.74 -42.55
CA GLU A 98 -0.73 -16.24 -43.57
C GLU A 98 -1.59 -15.11 -44.12
N LYS A 99 -2.20 -14.30 -43.24
CA LYS A 99 -3.01 -13.12 -43.66
C LYS A 99 -2.21 -12.09 -44.44
N ARG A 100 -0.92 -11.93 -44.14
CA ARG A 100 -0.03 -10.98 -44.85
C ARG A 100 0.60 -11.57 -46.11
N GLY A 101 0.37 -12.85 -46.41
CA GLY A 101 0.88 -13.50 -47.63
C GLY A 101 2.41 -13.61 -47.66
N LEU A 102 3.07 -13.69 -46.50
CA LEU A 102 4.53 -13.68 -46.40
C LEU A 102 5.19 -15.02 -46.78
N GLY A 103 4.41 -16.09 -47.00
CA GLY A 103 4.90 -17.38 -47.49
C GLY A 103 5.86 -18.12 -46.56
N LEU A 104 5.86 -17.78 -45.26
CA LEU A 104 6.72 -18.41 -44.25
C LEU A 104 5.96 -19.57 -43.60
N GLU A 105 6.62 -20.73 -43.50
CA GLU A 105 6.08 -21.95 -42.87
C GLU A 105 6.81 -22.27 -41.57
N GLU A 106 6.11 -22.95 -40.66
CA GLU A 106 6.65 -23.37 -39.37
C GLU A 106 7.64 -24.53 -39.54
N SER A 107 8.87 -24.39 -39.01
CA SER A 107 9.85 -25.47 -39.03
C SER A 107 9.55 -26.49 -37.93
N TYR A 108 9.03 -27.65 -38.34
CA TYR A 108 8.84 -28.80 -37.45
C TYR A 108 10.11 -29.65 -37.26
N GLN A 109 11.14 -29.38 -38.06
CA GLN A 109 12.42 -30.08 -37.95
C GLN A 109 13.35 -29.33 -37.00
N PRO A 110 13.97 -30.03 -36.02
CA PRO A 110 14.97 -29.42 -35.15
C PRO A 110 16.21 -29.03 -35.97
N PRO A 111 16.88 -27.91 -35.62
CA PRO A 111 18.07 -27.46 -36.32
C PRO A 111 19.19 -28.50 -36.19
N ARG A 112 19.82 -28.83 -37.32
CA ARG A 112 20.96 -29.75 -37.35
C ARG A 112 22.24 -28.97 -37.08
N LYS A 113 23.04 -29.43 -36.12
CA LYS A 113 24.40 -28.94 -35.94
C LYS A 113 25.24 -29.49 -37.09
N ILE A 114 25.65 -28.61 -38.00
CA ILE A 114 26.64 -28.95 -39.03
C ILE A 114 27.99 -28.98 -38.31
N VAL A 115 28.57 -30.16 -38.17
CA VAL A 115 29.95 -30.33 -37.70
C VAL A 115 30.76 -30.61 -38.94
N VAL A 116 31.52 -29.61 -39.39
CA VAL A 116 32.38 -29.75 -40.57
C VAL A 116 33.66 -30.44 -40.12
N THR A 117 33.99 -31.59 -40.71
CA THR A 117 35.31 -32.20 -40.55
C THR A 117 36.32 -31.49 -41.46
N GLU A 118 37.60 -31.49 -41.09
CA GLU A 118 38.64 -30.77 -41.85
C GLU A 118 38.73 -31.23 -43.32
N GLU A 119 38.45 -32.51 -43.59
CA GLU A 119 38.34 -33.11 -44.92
C GLU A 119 37.21 -32.49 -45.78
N GLU A 120 36.11 -32.08 -45.15
CA GLU A 120 34.98 -31.44 -45.82
C GLU A 120 35.22 -29.93 -46.01
N LYS A 121 36.01 -29.26 -45.15
CA LYS A 121 36.41 -27.85 -45.35
C LYS A 121 37.32 -27.70 -46.58
N GLU A 122 38.30 -28.59 -46.73
CA GLU A 122 39.21 -28.61 -47.88
C GLU A 122 38.45 -28.86 -49.21
N ALA A 123 37.40 -29.69 -49.18
CA ALA A 123 36.60 -30.02 -50.37
C ALA A 123 35.69 -28.86 -50.84
N ILE A 124 35.34 -27.91 -49.97
CA ILE A 124 34.47 -26.77 -50.29
C ILE A 124 35.29 -25.51 -50.63
N GLY A 125 36.64 -25.59 -50.60
CA GLY A 125 37.53 -24.49 -50.96
C GLY A 125 37.41 -23.28 -50.03
N ILE A 126 37.12 -23.54 -48.76
CA ILE A 126 37.14 -22.52 -47.71
C ILE A 126 38.44 -22.71 -46.93
N ASP A 127 39.52 -22.24 -47.54
CA ASP A 127 40.79 -22.01 -46.89
C ASP A 127 40.60 -20.90 -45.84
N GLU A 128 41.25 -21.07 -44.68
CA GLU A 128 41.18 -20.20 -43.50
C GLU A 128 41.22 -18.68 -43.79
#